data_AF-A0A258LR26-F1
#
_entry.id   AF-A0A258LR26-F1
#
_cell.length_a   1.000
_cell.length_b   1.000
_cell.length_c   1.000
_cell.angle_alpha   90.00
_cell.angle_beta   90.00
_cell.angle_gamma   90.00
#
_symmetry.space_group_name_H-M   'P 1'
#
loop_
_entity.id
_entity.type
_entity.pdbx_description
1 polymer ?
#
loop_
_entity_poly.entity_id
_entity_poly.type
_entity_poly.pdbx_seq_one_letter_code
_entity_poly.pdbx_strand_id
1 'polypeptide(L)'
;HFVKKAAPVSGVESLMDYEVTWTAKAKQNTSGAIDVELNLRALVPVMSLCPCSKEISEYGAHNQRSHVTMSVELDPQTKMTVEDLVAAAESQASSELWGLLKRPDEKWVTERAYDNPKFVEDLVRDVAGQLKDDERILSLVVEAENFESIHNHSAYAKISLTK
;
A
#
# COMPACT_ATOMS: atom_id res chain seq x y z
N HIS A 1 5.33 12.76 2.40
CA HIS A 1 4.63 13.15 1.14
C HIS A 1 3.18 13.38 1.47
N PHE A 2 2.55 14.45 0.98
CA PHE A 2 1.13 14.72 1.28
C PHE A 2 0.32 14.65 -0.01
N VAL A 3 -0.80 13.92 0.01
CA VAL A 3 -1.75 13.83 -1.10
C VAL A 3 -3.09 14.36 -0.64
N LYS A 4 -3.73 15.18 -1.48
CA LYS A 4 -5.09 15.65 -1.25
C LYS A 4 -6.07 14.57 -1.69
N LYS A 5 -6.94 14.13 -0.79
CA LYS A 5 -7.96 13.11 -1.06
C LYS A 5 -9.37 13.66 -0.86
N ALA A 6 -10.25 13.36 -1.79
CA ALA A 6 -11.69 13.61 -1.65
C ALA A 6 -12.35 12.39 -0.98
N ALA A 7 -13.19 12.64 0.03
CA ALA A 7 -13.98 11.61 0.68
C ALA A 7 -14.95 10.94 -0.31
N PRO A 8 -15.22 9.62 -0.16
CA PRO A 8 -15.83 8.81 -1.21
C PRO A 8 -17.30 9.14 -1.51
N VAL A 9 -18.02 9.76 -0.57
CA VAL A 9 -19.44 10.10 -0.74
C VAL A 9 -19.65 11.62 -0.72
N SER A 10 -19.15 12.29 0.31
CA SER A 10 -19.35 13.73 0.50
C SER A 10 -18.43 14.59 -0.35
N GLY A 11 -17.33 14.04 -0.88
CA GLY A 11 -16.32 14.77 -1.64
C GLY A 11 -15.51 15.75 -0.80
N VAL A 12 -15.67 15.78 0.53
CA VAL A 12 -14.88 16.69 1.38
C VAL A 12 -13.40 16.35 1.24
N GLU A 13 -12.59 17.37 0.98
CA GLU A 13 -11.16 17.17 0.75
C GLU A 13 -10.37 17.26 2.06
N SER A 14 -9.39 16.37 2.22
CA SER A 14 -8.43 16.38 3.32
C SER A 14 -7.05 15.96 2.82
N LEU A 15 -6.01 16.27 3.59
CA LEU A 15 -4.66 15.79 3.31
C LEU A 15 -4.44 14.44 3.99
N MET A 16 -3.79 13.53 3.28
CA MET A 16 -3.20 12.30 3.80
C MET A 16 -1.69 12.37 3.68
N ASP A 17 -0.99 11.88 4.69
CA ASP A 17 0.45 11.75 4.72
C ASP A 17 0.91 10.32 4.44
N TYR A 18 2.03 10.23 3.71
CA TYR A 18 2.71 8.99 3.36
C TYR A 18 4.20 9.15 3.62
N GLU A 19 4.82 8.12 4.18
CA GLU A 19 6.28 8.08 4.35
C GLU A 19 6.92 7.62 3.05
N VAL A 20 7.85 8.43 2.53
CA VAL A 20 8.48 8.20 1.23
C VAL A 20 9.98 8.36 1.35
N THR A 21 10.72 7.49 0.68
CA THR A 21 12.18 7.56 0.59
C THR A 21 12.60 7.35 -0.85
N TRP A 22 13.37 8.32 -1.38
CA TRP A 22 14.10 8.15 -2.63
C TRP A 22 15.54 7.80 -2.31
N THR A 23 16.11 6.83 -3.03
CA THR A 23 17.53 6.46 -2.88
C THR A 23 18.15 6.29 -4.26
N ALA A 24 19.25 7.01 -4.50
CA ALA A 24 20.04 6.86 -5.72
C ALA A 24 21.43 6.33 -5.35
N LYS A 25 21.88 5.27 -6.03
CA LYS A 25 23.24 4.73 -5.88
C LYS A 25 23.95 4.84 -7.22
N ALA A 26 25.08 5.54 -7.25
CA ALA A 26 25.93 5.64 -8.42
C ALA A 26 27.16 4.75 -8.24
N LYS A 27 27.47 3.92 -9.25
CA LYS A 27 28.67 3.08 -9.28
C LYS A 27 29.36 3.23 -10.62
N GLN A 28 30.68 3.38 -10.61
CA GLN A 28 31.46 3.34 -11.83
C GLN A 28 31.63 1.88 -12.27
N ASN A 29 31.24 1.58 -13.52
CA ASN A 29 31.41 0.26 -14.10
C ASN A 29 32.82 0.09 -14.70
N THR A 30 33.12 -1.13 -15.16
CA THR A 30 34.43 -1.49 -15.73
C THR A 30 34.80 -0.72 -16.99
N SER A 31 33.83 -0.11 -17.68
CA SER A 31 34.07 0.76 -18.85
C SER A 31 34.35 2.21 -18.47
N GLY A 32 34.28 2.55 -17.18
CA GLY A 32 34.44 3.91 -16.68
C GLY A 32 33.15 4.75 -16.70
N ALA A 33 32.05 4.21 -17.24
CA ALA A 33 30.73 4.84 -17.20
C ALA A 33 30.10 4.72 -15.79
N ILE A 34 29.16 5.62 -15.47
CA ILE A 34 28.47 5.64 -14.18
C ILE A 34 27.10 4.99 -14.36
N ASP A 35 26.87 3.88 -13.68
CA ASP A 35 25.57 3.25 -13.55
C ASP A 35 24.84 3.85 -12.34
N VAL A 36 23.58 4.22 -12.52
CA VAL A 36 22.74 4.82 -11.46
C VAL A 36 21.55 3.92 -11.20
N GLU A 37 21.46 3.40 -9.99
CA GLU A 37 20.31 2.65 -9.47
C GLU A 37 19.41 3.61 -8.69
N LEU A 38 18.17 3.81 -9.19
CA LEU A 38 17.18 4.66 -8.54
C LEU A 38 16.11 3.80 -7.86
N ASN A 39 15.91 4.00 -6.57
CA ASN A 39 14.89 3.31 -5.79
C ASN A 39 13.90 4.31 -5.21
N LEU A 40 12.62 3.91 -5.21
CA LEU A 40 11.53 4.58 -4.52
C LEU A 40 10.95 3.62 -3.48
N ARG A 41 10.84 4.07 -2.24
CA ARG A 41 10.11 3.39 -1.18
C ARG A 41 8.94 4.24 -0.72
N ALA A 42 7.75 3.66 -0.64
CA ALA A 42 6.56 4.29 -0.08
C ALA A 42 5.92 3.36 0.97
N LEU A 43 5.65 3.89 2.15
CA LEU A 43 4.83 3.24 3.18
C LEU A 43 3.45 3.91 3.19
N VAL A 44 2.44 3.10 2.94
CA VAL A 44 1.06 3.52 2.75
C VAL A 44 0.19 2.93 3.86
N PRO A 45 -0.38 3.77 4.74
CA PRO A 45 -1.30 3.29 5.75
C PRO A 45 -2.67 3.00 5.13
N VAL A 46 -3.20 1.81 5.41
CA VAL A 46 -4.49 1.33 4.90
C VAL A 46 -5.31 0.70 6.04
N MET A 47 -6.60 0.44 5.79
CA MET A 47 -7.41 -0.40 6.66
C MET A 47 -7.51 -1.81 6.07
N SER A 48 -7.25 -2.81 6.90
CA SER A 48 -7.47 -4.22 6.59
C SER A 48 -8.57 -4.78 7.50
N LEU A 49 -9.40 -5.67 6.96
CA LEU A 49 -10.45 -6.36 7.71
C LEU A 49 -10.28 -7.87 7.53
N CYS A 50 -10.31 -8.59 8.65
CA CYS A 50 -9.96 -10.01 8.67
C CYS A 50 -11.07 -10.90 8.08
N PRO A 51 -10.81 -11.66 7.00
CA PRO A 51 -11.78 -12.59 6.43
C PRO A 51 -12.22 -13.66 7.43
N CYS A 52 -11.28 -14.21 8.22
CA CYS A 52 -11.55 -15.23 9.23
C CYS A 52 -12.56 -14.73 10.28
N SER A 53 -12.35 -13.53 10.82
CA SER A 53 -13.24 -12.94 11.82
C SER A 53 -14.65 -12.74 11.29
N LYS A 54 -14.78 -12.29 10.03
CA LYS A 54 -16.07 -12.14 9.36
C LYS A 54 -16.79 -13.47 9.17
N GLU A 55 -16.06 -14.52 8.81
CA GLU A 55 -16.64 -15.85 8.53
C GLU A 55 -17.20 -16.51 9.79
N ILE A 56 -16.51 -16.39 10.93
CA ILE A 56 -16.86 -17.12 12.16
C ILE A 56 -17.81 -16.35 13.10
N SER A 57 -17.99 -15.05 12.89
CA SER A 57 -18.81 -14.20 13.78
C SER A 57 -20.21 -14.01 13.21
N GLU A 58 -21.25 -14.08 14.06
CA GLU A 58 -22.63 -13.79 13.63
C GLU A 58 -22.82 -12.35 13.15
N TYR A 59 -22.01 -11.41 13.69
CA TYR A 59 -22.03 -10.01 13.33
C TYR A 59 -20.65 -9.37 13.53
N GLY A 60 -20.35 -8.39 12.69
CA GLY A 60 -19.08 -7.67 12.72
C GLY A 60 -17.89 -8.51 12.26
N ALA A 61 -16.73 -7.87 12.26
CA ALA A 61 -15.44 -8.47 11.99
C ALA A 61 -14.37 -7.51 12.52
N HIS A 62 -13.29 -8.02 13.10
CA HIS A 62 -12.21 -7.12 13.50
C HIS A 62 -11.46 -6.56 12.28
N ASN A 63 -11.02 -5.32 12.43
CA ASN A 63 -10.24 -4.58 11.45
C ASN A 63 -9.17 -3.75 12.16
N GLN A 64 -8.14 -3.40 11.42
CA GLN A 64 -6.99 -2.71 11.98
C GLN A 64 -6.33 -1.80 10.94
N ARG A 65 -5.46 -0.93 11.44
CA ARG A 65 -4.51 -0.23 10.58
C ARG A 65 -3.46 -1.22 10.12
N SER A 66 -3.13 -1.16 8.84
CA SER A 66 -2.00 -1.87 8.25
C SER A 66 -1.08 -0.89 7.56
N HIS A 67 0.21 -1.23 7.50
CA HIS A 67 1.18 -0.55 6.66
C HIS A 67 1.54 -1.43 5.47
N VAL A 68 1.32 -0.93 4.26
CA VAL A 68 1.83 -1.53 3.03
C VAL A 68 3.08 -0.76 2.62
N THR A 69 4.24 -1.40 2.69
CA THR A 69 5.51 -0.83 2.23
C THR A 69 5.87 -1.42 0.88
N MET A 70 6.06 -0.56 -0.12
CA MET A 70 6.58 -0.96 -1.43
C MET A 70 7.94 -0.30 -1.62
N SER A 71 8.96 -1.11 -1.88
CA SER A 71 10.28 -0.65 -2.30
C SER A 71 10.52 -1.15 -3.72
N VAL A 72 10.74 -0.23 -4.66
CA VAL A 72 10.86 -0.52 -6.08
C VAL A 72 12.15 0.07 -6.63
N GLU A 73 12.86 -0.72 -7.42
CA GLU A 73 13.93 -0.25 -8.30
C GLU A 73 13.32 0.17 -9.63
N LEU A 74 13.70 1.34 -10.09
CA LEU A 74 13.06 2.01 -11.21
C LEU A 74 13.92 1.96 -12.47
N ASP A 75 13.24 1.83 -13.61
CA ASP A 75 13.87 2.07 -14.90
C ASP A 75 14.43 3.51 -14.98
N PRO A 76 15.64 3.75 -15.53
CA PRO A 76 16.22 5.09 -15.60
C PRO A 76 15.40 6.14 -16.36
N GLN A 77 14.49 5.72 -17.26
CA GLN A 77 13.58 6.59 -18.00
C GLN A 77 12.17 6.63 -17.38
N THR A 78 12.02 6.12 -16.15
CA THR A 78 10.73 6.06 -15.48
C THR A 78 10.07 7.42 -15.33
N LYS A 79 8.74 7.41 -15.36
CA LYS A 79 7.89 8.52 -14.91
C LYS A 79 7.03 8.11 -13.72
N MET A 80 7.43 7.06 -13.00
CA MET A 80 6.69 6.59 -11.84
C MET A 80 6.71 7.62 -10.72
N THR A 81 5.54 7.86 -10.15
CA THR A 81 5.31 8.80 -9.07
C THR A 81 5.09 8.09 -7.74
N VAL A 82 5.09 8.85 -6.65
CA VAL A 82 4.68 8.31 -5.34
C VAL A 82 3.21 7.89 -5.39
N GLU A 83 2.38 8.69 -6.05
CA GLU A 83 0.96 8.48 -6.22
C GLU A 83 0.63 7.17 -6.94
N ASP A 84 1.47 6.74 -7.88
CA ASP A 84 1.31 5.43 -8.53
C ASP A 84 1.41 4.27 -7.51
N LEU A 85 2.38 4.34 -6.59
CA LEU A 85 2.53 3.33 -5.53
C LEU A 85 1.42 3.45 -4.48
N VAL A 86 1.04 4.67 -4.11
CA VAL A 86 -0.10 4.91 -3.20
C VAL A 86 -1.37 4.29 -3.77
N ALA A 87 -1.67 4.55 -5.04
CA ALA A 87 -2.84 3.98 -5.72
C ALA A 87 -2.78 2.45 -5.78
N ALA A 88 -1.60 1.86 -6.02
CA ALA A 88 -1.43 0.41 -5.99
C ALA A 88 -1.76 -0.20 -4.62
N ALA A 89 -1.26 0.39 -3.53
CA ALA A 89 -1.56 -0.09 -2.18
C ALA A 89 -3.04 0.15 -1.78
N GLU A 90 -3.57 1.34 -2.04
CA GLU A 90 -4.92 1.73 -1.65
C GLU A 90 -6.01 0.95 -2.41
N SER A 91 -5.82 0.74 -3.72
CA SER A 91 -6.77 -0.02 -4.54
C SER A 91 -6.88 -1.49 -4.13
N GLN A 92 -5.82 -2.05 -3.54
CA GLN A 92 -5.79 -3.43 -3.07
C GLN A 92 -6.09 -3.61 -1.58
N ALA A 93 -6.26 -2.54 -0.80
CA ALA A 93 -6.64 -2.65 0.60
C ALA A 93 -8.11 -3.04 0.79
N SER A 94 -8.49 -3.50 1.99
CA SER A 94 -9.92 -3.65 2.32
C SER A 94 -10.64 -2.31 2.21
N SER A 95 -10.03 -1.26 2.74
CA SER A 95 -10.32 0.12 2.36
C SER A 95 -9.07 0.99 2.52
N GLU A 96 -8.97 2.02 1.72
CA GLU A 96 -8.03 3.12 1.91
C GLU A 96 -8.44 4.02 3.10
N LEU A 97 -7.59 5.00 3.41
CA LEU A 97 -7.81 5.97 4.49
C LEU A 97 -8.07 7.37 3.96
N TRP A 98 -8.76 8.17 4.77
CA TRP A 98 -8.98 9.60 4.58
C TRP A 98 -8.76 10.33 5.90
N GLY A 99 -8.21 11.54 5.84
CA GLY A 99 -7.97 12.37 7.02
C GLY A 99 -9.26 12.96 7.61
N LEU A 100 -10.30 13.10 6.79
CA LEU A 100 -11.60 13.60 7.20
C LEU A 100 -12.73 12.83 6.50
N LEU A 101 -13.64 12.28 7.30
CA LEU A 101 -14.86 11.60 6.83
C LEU A 101 -16.10 12.27 7.46
N LYS A 102 -17.19 12.34 6.69
CA LYS A 102 -18.53 12.63 7.22
C LYS A 102 -19.28 11.30 7.44
N ARG A 103 -20.42 11.37 8.12
CA ARG A 103 -21.24 10.18 8.42
C ARG A 103 -21.56 9.31 7.19
N PRO A 104 -21.95 9.85 6.02
CA PRO A 104 -22.16 9.02 4.83
C PRO A 104 -20.87 8.34 4.33
N ASP A 105 -19.72 9.00 4.50
CA ASP A 105 -18.41 8.44 4.13
C ASP A 105 -18.01 7.31 5.08
N GLU A 106 -18.16 7.50 6.40
CA GLU A 106 -17.86 6.46 7.39
C GLU A 106 -18.69 5.19 7.15
N LYS A 107 -19.98 5.34 6.79
CA LYS A 107 -20.83 4.22 6.39
C LYS A 107 -20.21 3.47 5.21
N TRP A 108 -19.87 4.19 4.14
CA TRP A 108 -19.31 3.62 2.93
C TRP A 108 -17.97 2.91 3.17
N VAL A 109 -17.07 3.52 3.94
CA VAL A 109 -15.74 2.96 4.26
C VAL A 109 -15.88 1.67 5.07
N THR A 110 -16.81 1.65 6.03
CA THR A 110 -17.08 0.49 6.87
C THR A 110 -17.64 -0.66 6.04
N GLU A 111 -18.65 -0.39 5.20
CA GLU A 111 -19.27 -1.38 4.32
C GLU A 111 -18.28 -1.92 3.28
N ARG A 112 -17.51 -1.03 2.62
CA ARG A 112 -16.48 -1.42 1.66
C ARG A 112 -15.45 -2.37 2.25
N ALA A 113 -14.94 -2.05 3.44
CA ALA A 113 -13.95 -2.90 4.09
C ALA A 113 -14.55 -4.25 4.52
N TYR A 114 -15.80 -4.24 4.98
CA TYR A 114 -16.51 -5.46 5.33
C TYR A 114 -16.73 -6.36 4.12
N ASP A 115 -17.04 -5.79 2.95
CA ASP A 115 -17.29 -6.53 1.71
C ASP A 115 -16.00 -6.96 0.99
N ASN A 116 -14.86 -6.34 1.30
CA ASN A 116 -13.55 -6.64 0.73
C ASN A 116 -12.52 -7.05 1.81
N PRO A 117 -12.78 -8.11 2.62
CA PRO A 117 -11.86 -8.53 3.65
C PRO A 117 -10.59 -9.13 3.03
N LYS A 118 -9.42 -8.88 3.63
CA LYS A 118 -8.13 -9.39 3.14
C LYS A 118 -7.20 -9.77 4.28
N PHE A 119 -6.55 -10.92 4.19
CA PHE A 119 -5.41 -11.27 5.04
C PHE A 119 -4.18 -10.44 4.66
N VAL A 120 -3.17 -10.44 5.53
CA VAL A 120 -1.89 -9.77 5.27
C VAL A 120 -1.19 -10.37 4.05
N GLU A 121 -1.32 -11.68 3.83
CA GLU A 121 -0.81 -12.38 2.67
C GLU A 121 -1.55 -12.03 1.37
N ASP A 122 -2.84 -11.73 1.44
CA ASP A 122 -3.63 -11.29 0.28
C ASP A 122 -3.19 -9.89 -0.15
N LEU A 123 -2.97 -8.98 0.81
CA LEU A 123 -2.47 -7.63 0.53
C LEU A 123 -1.16 -7.66 -0.25
N VAL A 124 -0.15 -8.41 0.20
CA VAL A 124 1.13 -8.47 -0.52
C VAL A 124 0.99 -9.16 -1.87
N ARG A 125 0.16 -10.19 -2.00
CA ARG A 125 -0.06 -10.91 -3.26
C ARG A 125 -0.70 -10.00 -4.31
N ASP A 126 -1.73 -9.26 -3.92
CA ASP A 126 -2.49 -8.42 -4.85
C ASP A 126 -1.69 -7.19 -5.28
N VAL A 127 -1.00 -6.53 -4.33
CA VAL A 127 -0.14 -5.37 -4.64
C VAL A 127 1.06 -5.80 -5.49
N ALA A 128 1.74 -6.91 -5.13
CA ALA A 128 2.84 -7.42 -5.95
C ALA A 128 2.35 -7.88 -7.32
N GLY A 129 1.16 -8.48 -7.41
CA GLY A 129 0.52 -8.88 -8.66
C GLY A 129 0.28 -7.68 -9.59
N GLN A 130 -0.23 -6.58 -9.05
CA GLN A 130 -0.44 -5.34 -9.80
C GLN A 130 0.88 -4.69 -10.26
N LEU A 131 1.90 -4.64 -9.40
CA LEU A 131 3.17 -3.96 -9.71
C LEU A 131 4.11 -4.82 -10.57
N LYS A 132 3.96 -6.15 -10.55
CA LYS A 132 4.79 -7.09 -11.32
C LYS A 132 4.76 -6.79 -12.82
N ASP A 133 3.62 -6.38 -13.36
CA ASP A 133 3.47 -6.18 -14.80
C ASP A 133 3.87 -4.76 -15.25
N ASP A 134 4.25 -3.87 -14.33
CA ASP A 134 4.67 -2.50 -14.66
C ASP A 134 6.12 -2.44 -15.16
N GLU A 135 6.33 -2.23 -16.46
CA GLU A 135 7.65 -2.17 -17.10
C GLU A 135 8.58 -1.09 -16.52
N ARG A 136 8.04 -0.09 -15.81
CA ARG A 136 8.83 0.96 -15.14
C ARG A 136 9.59 0.44 -13.91
N ILE A 137 9.26 -0.76 -13.44
CA ILE A 137 9.80 -1.40 -12.23
C ILE A 137 10.73 -2.54 -12.64
N LEU A 138 12.01 -2.44 -12.25
CA LEU A 138 13.04 -3.45 -12.51
C LEU A 138 13.02 -4.55 -11.42
N SER A 139 12.80 -4.15 -10.17
CA SER A 139 12.64 -5.08 -9.05
C SER A 139 11.72 -4.47 -8.00
N LEU A 140 11.05 -5.31 -7.21
CA LEU A 140 10.12 -4.86 -6.18
C LEU A 140 10.16 -5.73 -4.93
N VAL A 141 9.91 -5.07 -3.80
CA VAL A 141 9.65 -5.68 -2.50
C VAL A 141 8.35 -5.08 -1.97
N VAL A 142 7.36 -5.92 -1.70
CA VAL A 142 6.09 -5.53 -1.09
C VAL A 142 5.99 -6.19 0.26
N GLU A 143 5.77 -5.40 1.29
CA GLU A 143 5.61 -5.82 2.67
C GLU A 143 4.27 -5.30 3.18
N ALA A 144 3.55 -6.13 3.93
CA ALA A 144 2.37 -5.69 4.66
C ALA A 144 2.52 -6.08 6.13
N GLU A 145 2.22 -5.13 7.01
CA GLU A 145 2.19 -5.32 8.46
C GLU A 145 0.82 -4.91 8.98
N ASN A 146 0.10 -5.83 9.61
CA ASN A 146 -1.15 -5.57 10.29
C ASN A 146 -0.89 -5.39 11.78
N PHE A 147 -1.25 -4.23 12.32
CA PHE A 147 -1.21 -3.97 13.76
C PHE A 147 -2.47 -4.56 14.40
N GLU A 148 -2.45 -5.85 14.68
CA GLU A 148 -3.63 -6.62 15.07
C GLU A 148 -4.42 -5.95 16.20
N SER A 149 -5.72 -5.72 15.99
CA SER A 149 -6.58 -5.02 16.95
C SER A 149 -6.90 -5.86 18.20
N ILE A 150 -6.74 -7.18 18.10
CA ILE A 150 -7.09 -8.16 19.14
C ILE A 150 -5.86 -8.88 19.72
N HIS A 151 -4.66 -8.55 19.25
CA HIS A 151 -3.40 -9.14 19.70
C HIS A 151 -2.34 -8.06 19.92
N ASN A 152 -1.37 -8.30 20.80
CA ASN A 152 -0.29 -7.35 21.06
C ASN A 152 0.99 -7.68 20.25
N HIS A 153 0.81 -8.05 18.99
CA HIS A 153 1.88 -8.29 18.02
C HIS A 153 1.34 -8.05 16.61
N SER A 154 2.24 -7.83 15.65
CA SER A 154 1.85 -7.66 14.25
C SER A 154 1.79 -8.99 13.50
N ALA A 155 0.86 -9.11 12.57
CA ALA A 155 0.94 -10.09 11.49
C ALA A 155 1.69 -9.46 10.30
N TYR A 156 2.59 -10.20 9.66
CA TYR A 156 3.48 -9.66 8.62
C TYR A 156 3.65 -10.63 7.46
N ALA A 157 3.64 -10.09 6.24
CA ALA A 157 3.96 -10.83 5.01
C ALA A 157 4.85 -10.00 4.08
N LYS A 158 5.59 -10.69 3.20
CA LYS A 158 6.52 -10.07 2.24
C LYS A 158 6.62 -10.87 0.95
N ILE A 159 6.67 -10.16 -0.17
CA ILE A 159 7.02 -10.69 -1.48
C ILE A 159 8.19 -9.88 -2.05
N SER A 160 9.13 -10.57 -2.70
CA SER A 160 10.25 -9.96 -3.41
C SER A 160 10.33 -10.56 -4.82
N LEU A 161 10.47 -9.70 -5.82
CA LEU A 161 10.56 -10.07 -7.23
C LEU A 161 11.66 -9.24 -7.90
N THR A 162 12.48 -9.88 -8.73
CA THR A 162 13.42 -9.23 -9.65
C THR A 162 13.07 -9.66 -11.06
N LYS A 163 13.01 -8.72 -12.00
CA LYS A 163 12.70 -9.00 -13.41
C LYS A 163 13.94 -9.36 -14.22
#